data_AF-A0AAP1WF35-F1
#
_entry.id   AF-A0AAP1WF35-F1
#
_cell.length_a   1.000
_cell.length_b   1.000
_cell.length_c   1.000
_cell.angle_alpha   90.00
_cell.angle_beta   90.00
_cell.angle_gamma   90.00
#
_symmetry.space_group_name_H-M   'P 1'
#
loop_
_entity.id
_entity.type
_entity.pdbx_description
1 polymer ?
#
loop_
_entity_poly.entity_id
_entity_poly.type
_entity_poly.pdbx_seq_one_letter_code
_entity_poly.pdbx_strand_id
1 'polypeptide(L)'
;MIDIKLTSKAIFEPIRHNAYYKLIILLAIVKYCANGKKASIQLIHLVFWSLRTNRNYQVLYDFSKKRRQTITPWSFEIGIDKILALCYINNFCKKSIIMNGKYSDSLEINITNEGEDILKKIDDFNLFRKDIIKIKELGKIPKSRIINANKKWTLI
;
A
#
# COMPACT_ATOMS: atom_id res chain seq x y z
N MET A 1 24.62 38.15 -11.27
CA MET A 1 23.27 37.74 -11.68
C MET A 1 23.36 36.30 -12.15
N ILE A 2 22.73 35.35 -11.45
CA ILE A 2 22.83 33.92 -11.80
C ILE A 2 21.84 33.65 -12.93
N ASP A 3 22.34 33.20 -14.07
CA ASP A 3 21.55 32.86 -15.25
C ASP A 3 20.98 31.44 -15.08
N ILE A 4 19.72 31.33 -14.64
CA ILE A 4 19.05 30.04 -14.42
C ILE A 4 18.42 29.59 -15.74
N LYS A 5 19.12 28.74 -16.48
CA LYS A 5 18.56 28.06 -17.66
C LYS A 5 17.74 26.84 -17.23
N LEU A 6 16.43 27.01 -17.13
CA LEU A 6 15.50 25.90 -16.88
C LEU A 6 15.41 25.01 -18.13
N THR A 7 16.18 23.93 -18.15
CA THR A 7 16.02 22.89 -19.18
C THR A 7 14.80 22.02 -18.86
N SER A 8 13.76 22.08 -19.69
CA SER A 8 12.54 21.25 -19.59
C SER A 8 12.76 19.79 -20.02
N LYS A 9 13.91 19.18 -19.67
CA LYS A 9 14.10 17.76 -19.91
C LYS A 9 13.14 17.01 -18.99
N ALA A 10 12.30 16.15 -19.56
CA ALA A 10 11.47 15.24 -18.79
C ALA A 10 12.37 14.45 -17.84
N ILE A 11 12.25 14.70 -16.54
CA ILE A 11 12.97 13.93 -15.54
C ILE A 11 12.35 12.54 -15.58
N PHE A 12 13.14 11.56 -16.03
CA PHE A 12 12.73 10.16 -15.98
C PHE A 12 12.78 9.71 -14.52
N GLU A 13 11.69 9.95 -13.80
CA GLU A 13 11.55 9.43 -12.46
C GLU A 13 11.09 7.97 -12.54
N PRO A 14 11.75 7.02 -11.84
CA PRO A 14 11.27 5.65 -11.80
C PRO A 14 9.80 5.65 -11.37
N ILE A 15 8.94 4.91 -12.08
CA ILE A 15 7.48 4.91 -11.88
C ILE A 15 7.06 4.69 -10.42
N ARG A 16 7.92 4.04 -9.63
CA ARG A 16 7.74 3.82 -8.20
C ARG A 16 7.72 5.07 -7.34
N HIS A 17 8.29 6.18 -7.79
CA HIS A 17 8.23 7.47 -7.08
C HIS A 17 7.06 8.34 -7.57
N ASN A 18 6.46 8.00 -8.71
CA ASN A 18 5.31 8.71 -9.24
C ASN A 18 4.11 8.64 -8.27
N ALA A 19 3.56 9.80 -7.92
CA ALA A 19 2.48 9.90 -6.96
C ALA A 19 1.19 9.20 -7.41
N TYR A 20 0.85 9.28 -8.70
CA TYR A 20 -0.33 8.61 -9.25
C TYR A 20 -0.19 7.09 -9.20
N TYR A 21 0.99 6.56 -9.56
CA TYR A 21 1.28 5.14 -9.39
C TYR A 21 1.05 4.70 -7.94
N LYS A 22 1.66 5.39 -6.96
CA LYS A 22 1.48 5.05 -5.55
C LYS A 22 0.02 5.17 -5.10
N LEU A 23 -0.71 6.17 -5.59
CA LEU A 23 -2.14 6.33 -5.29
C LEU A 23 -2.92 5.11 -5.76
N ILE A 24 -2.75 4.68 -7.01
CA ILE A 24 -3.44 3.50 -7.55
C ILE A 24 -3.05 2.22 -6.79
N ILE A 25 -1.76 2.03 -6.49
CA ILE A 25 -1.29 0.89 -5.71
C ILE A 25 -1.90 0.91 -4.29
N LEU A 26 -1.97 2.07 -3.64
CA LEU A 26 -2.61 2.22 -2.33
C LEU A 26 -4.08 1.80 -2.38
N LEU A 27 -4.83 2.28 -3.36
CA LEU A 27 -6.23 1.90 -3.54
C LEU A 27 -6.37 0.39 -3.75
N ALA A 28 -5.52 -0.22 -4.59
CA ALA A 28 -5.51 -1.66 -4.82
C ALA A 28 -5.22 -2.45 -3.54
N ILE A 29 -4.28 -1.98 -2.71
CA ILE A 29 -3.98 -2.61 -1.42
C ILE A 29 -5.20 -2.57 -0.50
N VAL A 30 -5.86 -1.41 -0.38
CA VAL A 30 -7.06 -1.26 0.45
C VAL A 30 -8.19 -2.15 -0.07
N LYS A 31 -8.36 -2.27 -1.39
CA LYS A 31 -9.42 -3.09 -1.99
C LYS A 31 -9.21 -4.59 -1.80
N TYR A 32 -7.99 -5.08 -2.07
CA TYR A 32 -7.75 -6.52 -2.20
C TYR A 32 -7.07 -7.17 -0.99
N CYS A 33 -6.25 -6.42 -0.25
CA CYS A 33 -5.49 -6.98 0.88
C CYS A 33 -6.16 -6.71 2.23
N ALA A 34 -6.99 -5.68 2.33
CA ALA A 34 -7.66 -5.31 3.56
C ALA A 34 -8.79 -6.27 3.92
N ASN A 35 -9.03 -6.43 5.23
CA ASN A 35 -10.24 -7.14 5.67
C ASN A 35 -11.40 -6.15 5.78
N GLY A 36 -12.56 -6.48 5.20
CA GLY A 36 -13.73 -5.59 5.19
C GLY A 36 -13.48 -4.22 4.53
N LYS A 37 -12.52 -4.14 3.59
CA LYS A 37 -12.08 -2.88 2.95
C LYS A 37 -11.50 -1.85 3.93
N LYS A 38 -10.98 -2.30 5.09
CA LYS A 38 -10.33 -1.45 6.11
C LYS A 38 -8.86 -1.82 6.25
N ALA A 39 -7.99 -0.96 5.76
CA ALA A 39 -6.55 -1.19 5.76
C ALA A 39 -5.86 -0.38 6.84
N SER A 40 -5.02 -1.05 7.63
CA SER A 40 -4.12 -0.35 8.54
C SER A 40 -2.96 0.27 7.76
N ILE A 41 -2.41 1.36 8.27
CA ILE A 41 -1.20 1.99 7.72
C ILE A 41 -0.06 0.94 7.60
N GLN A 42 0.05 0.05 8.59
CA GLN A 42 1.03 -1.02 8.60
C GLN A 42 0.86 -1.99 7.43
N LEU A 43 -0.38 -2.40 7.11
CA LEU A 43 -0.66 -3.26 5.96
C LEU A 43 -0.24 -2.57 4.65
N ILE A 44 -0.58 -1.28 4.51
CA ILE A 44 -0.25 -0.50 3.31
C ILE A 44 1.26 -0.50 3.07
N HIS A 45 2.04 -0.11 4.08
CA HIS A 45 3.49 -0.07 3.94
C HIS A 45 4.11 -1.46 3.70
N LEU A 46 3.60 -2.50 4.37
CA LEU A 46 4.10 -3.86 4.19
C LEU A 46 3.91 -4.34 2.74
N VAL A 47 2.75 -4.07 2.14
CA VAL A 47 2.51 -4.43 0.74
C VAL A 47 3.38 -3.59 -0.20
N PHE A 48 3.54 -2.28 0.03
CA PHE A 48 4.49 -1.46 -0.74
C PHE A 48 5.92 -2.00 -0.69
N TRP A 49 6.41 -2.34 0.50
CA TRP A 49 7.72 -2.97 0.69
C TRP A 49 7.85 -4.26 -0.11
N SER A 50 6.79 -5.08 -0.15
CA SER A 50 6.78 -6.34 -0.89
C SER A 50 6.93 -6.14 -2.40
N LEU A 51 6.39 -5.06 -2.96
CA LEU A 51 6.44 -4.79 -4.40
C LEU A 51 7.83 -4.28 -4.87
N ARG A 52 8.73 -3.94 -3.95
CA ARG A 52 10.07 -3.43 -4.30
C ARG A 52 10.94 -4.47 -5.00
N THR A 53 10.86 -5.74 -4.61
CA THR A 53 11.65 -6.82 -5.21
C THR A 53 10.82 -8.10 -5.31
N ASN A 54 11.15 -8.99 -6.25
CA ASN A 54 10.49 -10.30 -6.32
C ASN A 54 10.72 -11.14 -5.06
N ARG A 55 11.88 -10.98 -4.40
CA ARG A 55 12.20 -11.63 -3.12
C ARG A 55 11.24 -11.16 -2.02
N ASN A 56 11.04 -9.86 -1.86
CA ASN A 56 10.14 -9.32 -0.83
C ASN A 56 8.69 -9.72 -1.11
N TYR A 57 8.29 -9.72 -2.39
CA TYR A 57 6.98 -10.19 -2.82
C TYR A 57 6.77 -11.65 -2.40
N GLN A 58 7.73 -12.53 -2.69
CA GLN A 58 7.66 -13.94 -2.33
C GLN A 58 7.52 -14.13 -0.81
N VAL A 59 8.27 -13.36 -0.01
CA VAL A 59 8.15 -13.37 1.45
C VAL A 59 6.72 -13.05 1.89
N LEU A 60 6.13 -11.98 1.36
CA LEU A 60 4.77 -11.59 1.74
C LEU A 60 3.71 -12.54 1.16
N TYR A 61 3.94 -13.11 -0.02
CA TYR A 61 3.06 -14.10 -0.64
C TYR A 61 3.00 -15.37 0.19
N ASP A 62 4.15 -15.96 0.54
CA ASP A 62 4.19 -17.16 1.40
C ASP A 62 3.60 -16.87 2.78
N PHE A 63 3.80 -15.66 3.28
CA PHE A 63 3.12 -15.20 4.49
C PHE A 63 1.61 -15.17 4.27
N SER A 64 1.08 -14.50 3.25
CA SER A 64 -0.37 -14.42 3.02
C SER A 64 -1.00 -15.81 2.85
N LYS A 65 -0.32 -16.73 2.16
CA LYS A 65 -0.74 -18.13 1.95
C LYS A 65 -0.51 -19.08 3.12
N LYS A 66 -0.10 -18.59 4.30
CA LYS A 66 0.15 -19.42 5.50
C LYS A 66 1.28 -20.44 5.36
N ARG A 67 2.16 -20.28 4.36
CA ARG A 67 3.35 -21.10 4.16
C ARG A 67 4.52 -20.67 5.07
N ARG A 68 4.49 -19.43 5.57
CA ARG A 68 5.38 -18.96 6.64
C ARG A 68 4.63 -18.21 7.74
N GLN A 69 5.23 -18.18 8.92
CA GLN A 69 4.69 -17.50 10.10
C GLN A 69 5.36 -16.14 10.41
N THR A 70 6.57 -15.92 9.90
CA THR A 70 7.37 -14.71 10.16
C THR A 70 7.50 -13.85 8.91
N ILE A 71 7.81 -12.57 9.09
CA ILE A 71 8.23 -11.67 8.02
C ILE A 71 9.65 -11.20 8.33
N THR A 72 10.45 -11.02 7.29
CA THR A 72 11.79 -10.42 7.43
C THR A 72 11.65 -8.95 7.86
N PRO A 73 12.70 -8.33 8.42
CA PRO A 73 12.71 -6.90 8.64
C PRO A 73 12.32 -6.14 7.38
N TRP A 74 11.45 -5.16 7.53
CA TRP A 74 10.92 -4.35 6.43
C TRP A 74 10.87 -2.87 6.83
N SER A 75 10.87 -2.01 5.82
CA SER A 75 10.92 -0.55 5.99
C SER A 75 9.61 0.08 5.54
N PHE A 76 9.29 1.24 6.11
CA PHE A 76 8.19 2.07 5.62
C PHE A 76 8.42 2.56 4.17
N GLU A 77 7.31 2.87 3.52
CA GLU A 77 7.28 3.49 2.19
C GLU A 77 7.28 5.00 2.34
N ILE A 78 8.17 5.68 1.60
CA ILE A 78 8.39 7.11 1.72
C ILE A 78 7.28 7.87 0.98
N GLY A 79 6.78 8.94 1.59
CA GLY A 79 5.79 9.83 0.97
C GLY A 79 4.35 9.31 0.99
N ILE A 80 4.06 8.23 1.74
CA ILE A 80 2.69 7.69 1.87
C ILE A 80 1.73 8.70 2.50
N ASP A 81 2.22 9.54 3.39
CA ASP A 81 1.50 10.68 3.96
C ASP A 81 0.91 11.60 2.87
N LYS A 82 1.72 11.97 1.86
CA LYS A 82 1.28 12.79 0.73
C LYS A 82 0.26 12.05 -0.14
N ILE A 83 0.47 10.76 -0.37
CA ILE A 83 -0.47 9.93 -1.15
C ILE A 83 -1.80 9.79 -0.42
N LEU A 84 -1.79 9.58 0.89
CA LEU A 84 -2.99 9.53 1.71
C LEU A 84 -3.74 10.85 1.67
N ALA A 85 -3.03 11.98 1.77
CA ALA A 85 -3.63 13.31 1.63
C ALA A 85 -4.34 13.45 0.27
N LEU A 86 -3.70 13.05 -0.83
CA LEU A 86 -4.32 13.04 -2.16
C LEU A 86 -5.56 12.13 -2.21
N CYS A 87 -5.51 10.94 -1.63
CA CYS A 87 -6.67 10.05 -1.58
C CYS A 87 -7.86 10.67 -0.84
N TYR A 88 -7.61 11.41 0.25
CA TYR A 88 -8.67 12.06 1.02
C TYR A 88 -9.23 13.29 0.30
N ILE A 89 -8.38 14.15 -0.26
CA ILE A 89 -8.80 15.35 -0.99
C ILE A 89 -9.68 14.97 -2.19
N ASN A 90 -9.33 13.89 -2.89
CA ASN A 90 -10.08 13.40 -4.04
C ASN A 90 -11.24 12.45 -3.67
N ASN A 91 -11.55 12.29 -2.38
CA ASN A 91 -12.60 11.40 -1.89
C ASN A 91 -12.49 9.95 -2.39
N PHE A 92 -11.26 9.44 -2.64
CA PHE A 92 -11.02 8.04 -3.00
C PHE A 92 -10.90 7.14 -1.76
N CYS A 93 -10.50 7.72 -0.63
CA CYS A 93 -10.47 7.04 0.65
C CYS A 93 -11.16 7.86 1.73
N LYS A 94 -11.59 7.17 2.80
CA LYS A 94 -12.08 7.77 4.04
C LYS A 94 -11.31 7.19 5.23
N LYS A 95 -11.11 8.01 6.24
CA LYS A 95 -10.57 7.60 7.54
C LYS A 95 -11.71 6.96 8.34
N SER A 96 -11.45 5.81 8.95
CA SER A 96 -12.33 5.25 9.97
C SER A 96 -11.53 4.98 11.24
N ILE A 97 -12.05 5.45 12.37
CA ILE A 97 -11.49 5.15 13.68
C ILE A 97 -12.21 3.91 14.19
N ILE A 98 -11.48 2.82 14.40
CA ILE A 98 -12.04 1.66 15.08
C ILE A 98 -11.72 1.79 16.56
N MET A 99 -12.77 2.06 17.34
CA MET A 99 -12.70 2.06 18.80
C MET A 99 -12.54 0.63 19.28
N ASN A 100 -11.34 0.28 19.72
CA ASN A 100 -11.07 -1.02 20.31
C ASN A 100 -11.12 -0.81 21.82
N GLY A 101 -12.28 -0.96 22.47
CA GLY A 101 -12.51 -0.46 23.85
C GLY A 101 -11.44 -0.77 24.93
N LYS A 102 -10.53 -1.73 24.73
CA LYS A 102 -9.42 -2.10 25.63
C LYS A 102 -8.01 -1.81 25.10
N TYR A 103 -7.87 -1.35 23.86
CA TYR A 103 -6.59 -1.09 23.15
C TYR A 103 -6.61 0.30 22.52
N SER A 104 -5.45 0.79 22.05
CA SER A 104 -5.43 2.05 21.30
C SER A 104 -6.36 1.97 20.08
N ASP A 105 -7.14 3.03 19.91
CA ASP A 105 -7.93 3.26 18.72
C ASP A 105 -7.04 3.11 17.49
N SER A 106 -7.55 2.40 16.48
CA SER A 106 -6.80 2.22 15.25
C SER A 106 -7.40 3.00 14.11
N LEU A 107 -6.58 3.88 13.53
CA LEU A 107 -6.87 4.54 12.27
C LEU A 107 -6.80 3.51 11.14
N GLU A 108 -7.92 3.31 10.47
CA GLU A 108 -8.05 2.44 9.31
C GLU A 108 -8.48 3.28 8.10
N ILE A 109 -8.00 2.86 6.94
CA ILE A 109 -8.21 3.55 5.67
C ILE A 109 -9.18 2.69 4.85
N ASN A 110 -10.29 3.30 4.45
CA ASN A 110 -11.34 2.62 3.70
C ASN A 110 -11.45 3.23 2.32
N ILE A 111 -11.58 2.38 1.29
CA ILE A 111 -11.84 2.84 -0.06
C ILE A 111 -13.31 3.26 -0.20
N THR A 112 -13.56 4.33 -0.94
CA THR A 112 -14.90 4.81 -1.28
C THR A 112 -15.38 4.21 -2.60
N ASN A 113 -16.62 4.52 -2.99
CA ASN A 113 -17.13 4.11 -4.31
C ASN A 113 -16.33 4.79 -5.43
N GLU A 114 -15.99 6.06 -5.26
CA GLU A 114 -15.17 6.84 -6.20
C GLU A 114 -13.75 6.24 -6.34
N GLY A 115 -13.18 5.76 -5.23
CA GLY A 115 -11.91 5.03 -5.23
C GLY A 115 -12.00 3.68 -5.95
N GLU A 116 -13.15 3.00 -5.87
CA GLU A 116 -13.36 1.75 -6.60
C GLU A 116 -13.59 1.98 -8.10
N ASP A 117 -14.28 3.05 -8.47
CA ASP A 117 -14.53 3.43 -9.85
C ASP A 117 -13.23 3.79 -10.58
N ILE A 118 -12.33 4.54 -9.94
CA ILE A 118 -11.02 4.84 -10.53
C ILE A 118 -10.19 3.57 -10.70
N LEU A 119 -10.20 2.65 -9.74
CA LEU A 119 -9.52 1.36 -9.88
C LEU A 119 -10.08 0.53 -11.04
N LYS A 120 -11.40 0.56 -11.25
CA LYS A 120 -12.03 -0.13 -12.38
C LYS A 120 -11.54 0.44 -13.70
N LYS A 121 -11.54 1.77 -13.85
CA LYS A 121 -11.02 2.44 -15.06
C LYS A 121 -9.55 2.07 -15.32
N ILE A 122 -8.72 2.05 -14.28
CA ILE A 122 -7.31 1.63 -14.40
C ILE A 122 -7.18 0.19 -14.93
N ASP A 123 -8.02 -0.73 -14.45
CA ASP A 123 -8.06 -2.13 -14.92
C ASP A 123 -8.50 -2.19 -16.39
N ASP A 124 -9.54 -1.42 -16.77
CA ASP A 124 -10.05 -1.32 -18.15
C ASP A 124 -8.97 -0.82 -19.13
N PHE A 125 -8.15 0.16 -18.71
CA PHE A 125 -7.01 0.67 -19.48
C PHE A 125 -5.75 -0.22 -19.38
N ASN A 126 -5.81 -1.35 -18.68
CA ASN A 126 -4.68 -2.25 -18.43
C ASN A 126 -3.43 -1.58 -17.81
N LEU A 127 -3.62 -0.50 -17.06
CA LEU A 127 -2.52 0.24 -16.43
C LEU A 127 -2.05 -0.48 -15.15
N PHE A 128 -0.73 -0.53 -14.94
CA PHE A 128 -0.10 -1.13 -13.75
C PHE A 128 -0.47 -2.60 -13.49
N ARG A 129 -0.92 -3.31 -14.52
CA ARG A 129 -1.49 -4.67 -14.45
C ARG A 129 -0.61 -5.65 -13.68
N LYS A 130 0.71 -5.62 -13.89
CA LYS A 130 1.66 -6.51 -13.21
C LYS A 130 1.60 -6.39 -11.68
N ASP A 131 1.60 -5.18 -11.16
CA ASP A 131 1.61 -4.95 -9.71
C ASP A 131 0.21 -5.13 -9.11
N ILE A 132 -0.84 -4.76 -9.84
CA ILE A 132 -2.23 -5.02 -9.44
C ILE A 132 -2.51 -6.52 -9.34
N ILE A 133 -2.05 -7.33 -10.30
CA ILE A 133 -2.17 -8.80 -10.24
C ILE A 133 -1.47 -9.34 -9.00
N LYS A 134 -0.22 -8.93 -8.75
CA LYS A 134 0.52 -9.32 -7.54
C LYS A 134 -0.26 -9.01 -6.26
N ILE A 135 -0.88 -7.84 -6.17
CA ILE A 135 -1.70 -7.41 -5.03
C ILE A 135 -2.96 -8.28 -4.91
N LYS A 136 -3.68 -8.52 -6.03
CA LYS A 136 -4.85 -9.42 -6.08
C LYS A 136 -4.48 -10.82 -5.59
N GLU A 137 -3.32 -11.34 -5.98
CA GLU A 137 -2.81 -12.66 -5.59
C GLU A 137 -2.45 -12.77 -4.11
N LEU A 138 -1.97 -11.70 -3.47
CA LEU A 138 -1.73 -11.69 -2.01
C LEU A 138 -3.02 -12.01 -1.25
N GLY A 139 -4.14 -11.45 -1.69
CA GLY A 139 -5.44 -11.57 -1.04
C GLY A 139 -5.47 -10.94 0.36
N LYS A 140 -6.51 -11.25 1.13
CA LYS A 140 -6.73 -10.65 2.46
C LYS A 140 -5.65 -11.07 3.46
N ILE A 141 -5.04 -10.09 4.13
CA ILE A 141 -4.03 -10.33 5.19
C ILE A 141 -4.56 -9.79 6.52
N PRO A 142 -4.87 -10.66 7.50
CA PRO A 142 -5.39 -10.20 8.79
C PRO A 142 -4.38 -9.35 9.57
N LYS A 143 -4.84 -8.22 10.10
CA LYS A 143 -4.05 -7.28 10.93
C LYS A 143 -3.36 -7.96 12.11
N SER A 144 -4.08 -8.81 12.84
CA SER A 144 -3.54 -9.57 13.98
C SER A 144 -2.31 -10.40 13.60
N ARG A 145 -2.30 -10.94 12.38
CA ARG A 145 -1.21 -11.75 11.88
C ARG A 145 0.03 -10.92 11.60
N ILE A 146 -0.13 -9.73 11.02
CA ILE A 146 0.98 -8.78 10.79
C ILE A 146 1.58 -8.35 12.13
N ILE A 147 0.74 -7.98 13.10
CA ILE A 147 1.18 -7.60 14.45
C ILE A 147 1.99 -8.73 15.09
N ASN A 148 1.48 -9.96 15.06
CA ASN A 148 2.17 -11.11 15.65
C ASN A 148 3.50 -11.42 14.94
N ALA A 149 3.58 -11.23 13.63
CA ALA A 149 4.82 -11.45 12.88
C ALA A 149 5.89 -10.40 13.21
N ASN A 150 5.51 -9.14 13.42
CA ASN A 150 6.43 -8.06 13.80
C ASN A 150 6.91 -8.14 15.25
N LYS A 151 6.19 -8.82 16.15
CA LYS A 151 6.66 -9.07 17.53
C LYS A 151 7.80 -10.07 17.62
N LYS A 152 8.05 -10.86 16.58
CA LYS A 152 9.04 -11.95 16.56
C LYS A 152 10.38 -11.54 15.95
N TRP A 153 10.63 -10.24 15.80
CA TRP A 153 11.94 -9.77 15.34
C TRP A 153 12.95 -9.91 16.48
N THR A 154 13.85 -10.86 16.33
CA THR A 154 15.09 -10.92 17.11
C THR A 154 16.17 -10.22 16.29
N LEU A 155 16.78 -9.18 16.84
CA LEU A 155 18.08 -8.72 16.36
C LEU A 155 19.05 -9.88 16.64
N ILE A 156 19.54 -10.52 15.58
CA ILE A 156 20.67 -11.45 15.68
C ILE A 156 21.93 -10.61 15.79
#